data_AF-A0A9D6W8C7-F1
#
_entry.id   AF-A0A9D6W8C7-F1
#
_cell.length_a   1.000
_cell.length_b   1.000
_cell.length_c   1.000
_cell.angle_alpha   90.00
_cell.angle_beta   90.00
_cell.angle_gamma   90.00
#
_symmetry.space_group_name_H-M   'P 1'
#
loop_
_entity.id
_entity.type
_entity.pdbx_description
1 polymer ?
#
loop_
_entity_poly.entity_id
_entity_poly.type
_entity_poly.pdbx_seq_one_letter_code
_entity_poly.pdbx_strand_id
1 'polypeptide(L)' 'MPRKKIPTTVYLTPEQAEALRSLHDRTKVPVAEYVREGIDLVLERHADVLPGQVAIPGLEEPARRRSR' A
#
# COMPACT_ATOMS: atom_id res chain seq x y z
N MET A 1 -2.15 -4.47 18.36
CA MET A 1 -2.92 -3.21 18.53
C MET A 1 -3.58 -2.85 17.21
N PRO A 2 -4.87 -2.48 17.16
CA PRO A 2 -5.52 -2.04 15.93
C PRO A 2 -4.77 -0.80 15.40
N ARG A 3 -4.12 -0.92 14.25
CA ARG A 3 -3.36 0.18 13.64
C ARG A 3 -4.35 1.25 13.19
N LYS A 4 -4.32 2.41 13.85
CA LYS A 4 -5.16 3.53 13.49
C LYS A 4 -4.72 4.05 12.11
N LYS A 5 -5.62 4.02 11.13
CA LYS A 5 -5.38 4.64 9.82
C LYS A 5 -5.19 6.14 10.02
N ILE A 6 -4.10 6.70 9.50
CA ILE A 6 -3.85 8.14 9.50
C ILE A 6 -4.37 8.68 8.15
N PRO A 7 -5.27 9.67 8.13
CA PRO A 7 -5.66 10.32 6.90
C PRO A 7 -4.48 11.14 6.37
N THR A 8 -4.06 10.87 5.14
CA THR A 8 -2.95 11.58 4.49
C THR A 8 -3.41 12.07 3.12
N THR A 9 -3.20 13.36 2.85
CA THR A 9 -3.45 13.96 1.54
C THR A 9 -2.18 13.89 0.70
N VAL A 10 -2.30 13.46 -0.54
CA VAL A 10 -1.20 13.41 -1.52
C VAL A 10 -1.60 14.17 -2.78
N TYR A 11 -0.62 14.74 -3.47
CA TYR A 11 -0.81 15.36 -4.78
C TYR A 11 -0.64 14.30 -5.87
N LEU A 12 -1.55 14.32 -6.84
CA LEU A 12 -1.53 13.48 -8.03
C LEU A 12 -1.56 14.38 -9.25
N THR A 13 -0.97 13.94 -10.37
CA THR A 13 -1.20 14.63 -11.64
C THR A 13 -2.65 14.41 -12.10
N PRO A 14 -3.19 15.28 -12.97
CA PRO A 14 -4.54 15.11 -13.51
C PRO A 14 -4.74 13.74 -14.17
N GLU A 15 -3.76 13.27 -14.93
CA GLU A 15 -3.81 11.99 -15.65
C GLU A 15 -3.84 10.81 -14.69
N GLN A 16 -3.09 10.89 -13.58
CA GLN A 16 -3.13 9.86 -12.53
C GLN A 16 -4.50 9.82 -11.84
N ALA A 17 -5.09 10.98 -11.56
CA ALA A 17 -6.41 11.05 -10.94
C ALA A 17 -7.50 10.48 -11.86
N GLU A 18 -7.47 10.79 -13.15
CA GLU A 18 -8.39 10.26 -14.15
C GLU A 18 -8.24 8.73 -14.30
N ALA A 19 -7.00 8.24 -14.39
CA ALA A 19 -6.72 6.81 -14.49
C ALA A 19 -7.23 6.03 -13.27
N LEU A 20 -6.99 6.54 -12.05
CA LEU A 20 -7.48 5.94 -10.81
C LEU A 20 -9.02 5.96 -10.73
N ARG A 21 -9.65 7.04 -11.18
CA ARG A 21 -11.12 7.13 -11.25
C ARG A 21 -11.70 6.10 -12.22
N SER A 22 -11.12 5.99 -13.42
CA SER A 22 -11.51 4.96 -14.40
C SER A 22 -11.35 3.55 -13.84
N LEU A 23 -10.27 3.30 -13.10
CA LEU A 23 -10.02 2.02 -12.45
C LEU A 23 -11.07 1.71 -11.38
N HIS A 24 -11.40 2.68 -10.52
CA HIS A 24 -12.49 2.58 -9.55
C HIS A 24 -13.83 2.28 -10.23
N ASP A 25 -14.16 3.01 -11.30
CA ASP A 25 -15.43 2.86 -12.00
C ASP A 25 -15.62 1.45 -12.56
N ARG A 26 -14.54 0.81 -13.01
CA ARG A 26 -14.54 -0.56 -13.57
C ARG A 26 -14.53 -1.66 -12.51
N THR A 27 -13.79 -1.47 -11.42
CA THR A 27 -13.53 -2.52 -10.41
C THR A 27 -14.41 -2.40 -9.17
N LYS A 28 -14.97 -1.20 -8.95
CA LYS A 28 -15.68 -0.79 -7.73
C LYS A 28 -14.81 -0.77 -6.47
N VAL A 29 -13.49 -0.92 -6.62
CA VAL A 29 -12.53 -0.82 -5.52
C VAL A 29 -12.24 0.67 -5.24
N PRO A 30 -12.28 1.14 -3.98
CA PRO A 30 -11.99 2.53 -3.66
C PRO A 30 -10.59 2.96 -4.11
N VAL A 31 -10.46 4.18 -4.64
CA VAL A 31 -9.16 4.76 -5.06
C VAL A 31 -8.10 4.67 -3.97
N ALA A 32 -8.50 4.85 -2.70
CA ALA A 32 -7.60 4.77 -1.55
C ALA A 32 -6.99 3.39 -1.29
N GLU A 33 -7.56 2.30 -1.82
CA GLU A 33 -6.90 0.98 -1.78
C GLU A 33 -5.74 0.95 -2.80
N TYR A 34 -5.96 1.39 -4.04
CA TYR A 34 -4.90 1.46 -5.05
C TYR A 34 -3.73 2.37 -4.69
N VAL A 35 -4.03 3.52 -4.06
CA VAL A 35 -2.96 4.41 -3.56
C VAL A 35 -2.13 3.69 -2.50
N ARG A 36 -2.75 2.89 -1.62
CA ARG A 36 -2.01 2.11 -0.61
C ARG A 36 -1.22 0.97 -1.23
N GLU A 37 -1.80 0.22 -2.17
CA GLU A 37 -1.08 -0.82 -2.92
C GLU A 37 0.17 -0.26 -3.61
N GLY A 38 0.06 0.93 -4.21
CA GLY A 38 1.20 1.64 -4.80
C GLY A 38 2.27 2.02 -3.77
N ILE A 39 1.86 2.48 -2.58
CA ILE A 39 2.77 2.78 -1.47
C ILE A 39 3.47 1.51 -0.99
N ASP A 40 2.74 0.43 -0.77
CA ASP A 40 3.29 -0.85 -0.30
C ASP A 40 4.32 -1.40 -1.30
N LEU A 41 4.03 -1.36 -2.60
CA LEU A 41 4.95 -1.78 -3.66
C LEU A 41 6.25 -0.96 -3.68
N VAL A 42 6.17 0.35 -3.47
CA VAL A 42 7.34 1.23 -3.40
C VAL A 42 8.17 0.95 -2.14
N LEU A 43 7.51 0.75 -0.99
CA LEU A 43 8.19 0.44 0.27
C LEU A 43 8.89 -0.92 0.21
N GLU A 44 8.26 -1.93 -0.38
CA GLU A 44 8.86 -3.24 -0.62
C GLU A 44 10.10 -3.13 -1.50
N ARG A 45 10.01 -2.36 -2.60
CA ARG A 45 11.14 -2.14 -3.52
C ARG A 45 12.35 -1.48 -2.87
N HIS A 46 12.12 -0.63 -1.87
CA HIS A 46 13.15 0.14 -1.18
C HIS A 46 13.44 -0.39 0.23
N ALA A 47 13.05 -1.63 0.53
CA ALA A 47 13.23 -2.22 1.85
C ALA A 47 14.71 -2.32 2.29
N ASP A 48 15.64 -2.38 1.34
CA ASP A 48 17.09 -2.43 1.55
C ASP A 48 17.69 -1.11 2.06
N VAL A 49 17.11 0.03 1.66
CA VAL A 49 17.53 1.37 2.10
C VAL A 49 16.76 1.86 3.33
N LEU A 50 15.67 1.20 3.69
CA LEU A 50 14.98 1.46 4.94
C LEU A 50 15.82 0.90 6.09
N PRO A 51 16.07 1.67 7.16
CA PRO A 51 16.84 1.18 8.30
C PRO A 51 16.20 -0.12 8.81
N GLY A 52 16.99 -1.20 8.86
CA GLY A 52 16.56 -2.61 9.08
C GLY A 52 15.87 -2.92 10.41
N GLN A 53 15.36 -1.91 11.11
CA GLN A 53 14.59 -1.98 12.34
C GLN A 53 13.20 -1.35 12.24
N VAL A 54 12.78 -0.89 11.05
CA VAL A 54 11.36 -0.60 10.83
C VAL A 54 10.78 -1.82 10.12
N ALA A 55 10.46 -2.86 10.88
CA ALA A 55 9.38 -3.75 10.47
C ALA A 55 8.18 -2.84 10.21
N ILE A 56 7.87 -2.55 8.94
CA ILE A 56 6.71 -1.74 8.59
C ILE A 56 5.52 -2.50 9.16
N PRO A 57 4.85 -1.98 10.19
CA PRO A 57 3.85 -2.76 10.88
C PRO A 57 2.71 -3.06 9.90
N GLY A 58 2.68 -4.27 9.34
CA GLY A 58 1.64 -4.69 8.38
C GLY A 58 2.11 -5.46 7.15
N LEU A 59 3.41 -5.48 6.85
CA LEU A 59 3.97 -6.24 5.73
C LEU A 59 4.66 -7.54 6.18
N GLU A 60 4.43 -8.00 7.41
CA GLU A 60 4.99 -9.26 7.87
C GLU A 60 4.35 -10.42 7.11
N GLU A 61 5.15 -11.07 6.26
CA GLU A 61 4.81 -12.29 5.52
C GLU A 61 4.17 -13.31 6.47
N PRO A 62 2.99 -13.87 6.16
CA PRO A 62 2.40 -14.90 7.00
C PRO A 62 3.36 -16.10 6.98
N ALA A 63 3.92 -16.39 8.15
CA ALA A 63 4.82 -17.50 8.39
C ALA A 63 4.34 -18.73 7.61
N ARG A 64 5.15 -19.17 6.63
CA ARG A 64 4.94 -20.46 5.96
C ARG A 64 4.64 -21.47 7.06
N ARG A 65 3.40 -21.95 7.10
CA ARG A 65 3.01 -23.13 7.86
C ARG A 65 3.96 -24.23 7.40
N ARG A 66 5.02 -24.47 8.18
CA ARG A 66 5.75 -25.73 8.11
C ARG A 66 4.76 -26.77 8.58
N SER A 67 4.19 -27.45 7.59
CA SER A 67 3.47 -28.71 7.75
C SER A 67 4.33 -29.65 8.60
N ARG A 68 3.80 -30.03 9.76
CA ARG A 68 4.11 -31.28 10.45
C ARG A 68 2.81 -31.83 10.98
#